data_AF-A0A381ZH54-F1
#
_entry.id   AF-A0A381ZH54-F1
#
_cell.length_a   1.000
_cell.length_b   1.000
_cell.length_c   1.000
_cell.angle_alpha   90.00
_cell.angle_beta   90.00
_cell.angle_gamma   90.00
#
_symmetry.space_group_name_H-M   'P 1'
#
loop_
_entity.id
_entity.type
_entity.pdbx_description
1 polymer ?
#
loop_
_entity_poly.entity_id
_entity_poly.type
_entity_poly.pdbx_seq_one_letter_code
_entity_poly.pdbx_strand_id
1 'polypeptide(L)'
;MMMVPKGTEAEGRTAANSGTSLTTAVNGHIRYNTDQDVFESYQAGSWAPIRRFEPASIVQQALGNGDDVETKFGPLDNGDTFNPTPAAAQNLIVLIENVFQLATTNYVLQQNPPTYTAGWYVVFGTAVPTGKPVTVLHNFDK
;
A
#
# COMPACT_ATOMS: atom_id res chain seq x y z
N MET A 1 -5.27 3.45 36.28
CA MET A 1 -4.83 3.42 34.86
C MET A 1 -5.45 2.18 34.23
N MET A 2 -6.07 2.32 33.05
CA MET A 2 -6.60 1.17 32.29
C MET A 2 -5.45 0.56 31.49
N MET A 3 -5.25 -0.76 31.60
CA MET A 3 -4.28 -1.50 30.78
C MET A 3 -4.98 -2.07 29.55
N VAL A 4 -4.33 -1.97 28.40
CA VAL A 4 -4.79 -2.57 27.14
C VAL A 4 -4.09 -3.92 26.94
N PRO A 5 -4.79 -4.97 26.49
CA PRO A 5 -4.13 -6.24 26.11
C PRO A 5 -3.01 -6.02 25.10
N LYS A 6 -1.91 -6.77 25.21
CA LYS A 6 -0.78 -6.69 24.30
C LYS A 6 -0.21 -8.07 23.99
N GLY A 7 0.35 -8.25 22.79
CA GLY A 7 1.02 -9.48 22.38
C GLY A 7 1.41 -9.46 20.91
N THR A 8 2.01 -10.56 20.47
CA THR A 8 2.41 -10.80 19.07
C THR A 8 1.20 -11.02 18.15
N GLU A 9 1.43 -11.03 16.84
CA GLU A 9 0.41 -11.39 15.85
C GLU A 9 -0.14 -12.81 16.03
N ALA A 10 0.70 -13.74 16.49
CA ALA A 10 0.32 -15.13 16.72
C ALA A 10 -0.55 -15.29 17.98
N GLU A 11 -0.21 -14.59 19.06
CA GLU A 11 -0.93 -14.64 20.35
C GLU A 11 -2.35 -14.02 20.30
N GLY A 12 -2.66 -13.24 19.26
CA GLY A 12 -4.01 -12.74 18.99
C GLY A 12 -4.91 -13.71 18.24
N ARG A 13 -4.32 -14.73 17.60
CA ARG A 13 -5.04 -15.73 16.78
C ARG A 13 -5.32 -17.02 17.55
N THR A 14 -4.61 -17.30 18.64
CA THR A 14 -4.75 -18.53 19.43
C THR A 14 -4.49 -18.29 20.93
N ALA A 15 -5.50 -18.61 21.74
CA ALA A 15 -5.51 -19.00 23.17
C ALA A 15 -4.57 -18.32 24.20
N ALA A 16 -5.23 -17.72 25.20
CA ALA A 16 -4.88 -17.68 26.63
C ALA A 16 -3.39 -17.68 27.02
N ASN A 17 -2.79 -16.48 27.11
CA ASN A 17 -1.75 -16.25 28.09
C ASN A 17 -2.31 -15.41 29.26
N SER A 18 -2.07 -15.87 30.48
CA SER A 18 -2.75 -15.48 31.72
C SER A 18 -2.42 -14.02 32.07
N GLY A 19 -3.31 -13.11 31.70
CA GLY A 19 -3.15 -11.65 31.83
C GLY A 19 -3.16 -10.86 30.51
N THR A 20 -3.25 -11.55 29.36
CA THR A 20 -2.84 -10.97 28.06
C THR A 20 -3.69 -11.32 26.83
N SER A 21 -4.66 -12.25 26.85
CA SER A 21 -5.32 -12.69 25.61
C SER A 21 -6.85 -12.60 25.61
N LEU A 22 -7.37 -11.84 24.64
CA LEU A 22 -8.69 -12.05 24.05
C LEU A 22 -8.71 -13.46 23.45
N THR A 23 -9.47 -14.39 24.03
CA THR A 23 -9.45 -15.81 23.62
C THR A 23 -10.06 -16.03 22.23
N THR A 24 -10.88 -15.08 21.77
CA THR A 24 -11.33 -14.91 20.39
C THR A 24 -11.47 -13.42 20.09
N ALA A 25 -10.92 -12.97 18.97
CA ALA A 25 -11.11 -11.59 18.55
C ALA A 25 -12.57 -11.38 18.11
N VAL A 26 -13.27 -10.42 18.75
CA VAL A 26 -14.60 -9.98 18.32
C VAL A 26 -14.56 -8.51 17.96
N ASN A 27 -15.49 -8.09 17.09
CA ASN A 27 -15.55 -6.70 16.62
C ASN A 27 -15.64 -5.74 17.80
N GLY A 28 -14.80 -4.70 17.78
CA GLY A 28 -14.70 -3.68 18.84
C GLY A 28 -13.56 -3.88 19.82
N HIS A 29 -12.80 -4.98 19.74
CA HIS A 29 -11.60 -5.15 20.56
C HIS A 29 -10.46 -4.21 20.12
N ILE A 30 -9.64 -3.79 21.10
CA ILE A 30 -8.39 -3.02 20.89
C ILE A 30 -7.25 -3.75 21.60
N ARG A 31 -6.07 -3.82 20.96
CA ARG A 31 -4.83 -4.35 21.56
C ARG A 31 -3.59 -3.57 21.10
N TYR A 32 -2.46 -3.81 21.76
CA TYR A 32 -1.13 -3.40 21.28
C TYR A 32 -0.39 -4.60 20.66
N ASN A 33 -0.03 -4.49 19.38
CA ASN A 33 0.75 -5.48 18.66
C ASN A 33 2.25 -5.23 18.91
N THR A 34 2.94 -6.18 19.54
CA THR A 34 4.37 -6.05 19.84
C THR A 34 5.30 -6.43 18.70
N ASP A 35 4.80 -7.04 17.63
CA ASP A 35 5.63 -7.34 16.44
C ASP A 35 5.75 -6.12 15.52
N GLN A 36 4.74 -5.26 15.54
CA GLN A 36 4.63 -4.10 14.65
C GLN A 36 4.61 -2.76 15.40
N ASP A 37 4.68 -2.79 16.72
CA ASP A 37 4.68 -1.62 17.61
C ASP A 37 3.52 -0.63 17.37
N VAL A 38 2.31 -1.17 17.19
CA VAL A 38 1.09 -0.39 16.92
C VAL A 38 -0.07 -0.79 17.81
N PHE A 39 -0.95 0.16 18.09
CA PHE A 39 -2.31 -0.17 18.52
C PHE A 39 -3.12 -0.63 17.31
N GLU A 40 -3.99 -1.59 17.52
CA GLU A 40 -4.88 -2.12 16.48
C GLU A 40 -6.27 -2.39 17.04
N SER A 41 -7.26 -2.29 16.17
CA SER A 41 -8.65 -2.61 16.46
C SER A 41 -9.11 -3.80 15.63
N TYR A 42 -9.92 -4.67 16.21
CA TYR A 42 -10.56 -5.75 15.47
C TYR A 42 -11.92 -5.30 14.94
N GLN A 43 -12.08 -5.30 13.63
CA GLN A 43 -13.33 -4.96 12.96
C GLN A 43 -13.46 -5.73 11.65
N ALA A 44 -14.68 -5.97 11.20
CA ALA A 44 -14.95 -6.73 9.98
C ALA A 44 -14.21 -8.09 9.90
N GLY A 45 -13.94 -8.73 11.04
CA GLY A 45 -13.24 -10.01 11.09
C GLY A 45 -11.72 -9.96 10.93
N SER A 46 -11.10 -8.79 11.01
CA SER A 46 -9.64 -8.64 10.93
C SER A 46 -9.10 -7.61 11.93
N TRP A 47 -7.86 -7.80 12.34
CA TRP A 47 -7.09 -6.75 13.00
C TRP A 47 -6.59 -5.74 11.95
N ALA A 48 -6.62 -4.46 12.32
CA ALA A 48 -6.02 -3.37 11.54
C ALA A 48 -5.44 -2.32 12.47
N PRO A 49 -4.27 -1.72 12.15
CA PRO A 49 -3.67 -0.67 12.96
C PRO A 49 -4.59 0.55 13.10
N ILE A 50 -4.63 1.09 14.31
CA ILE A 50 -5.17 2.42 14.58
C ILE A 50 -4.06 3.40 14.21
N ARG A 51 -4.27 4.14 13.12
CA ARG A 51 -3.30 5.15 12.66
C ARG A 51 -3.52 6.47 13.37
N ARG A 52 -2.41 7.15 13.67
CA ARG A 52 -2.44 8.55 14.06
C ARG A 52 -2.73 9.39 12.82
N PHE A 53 -3.41 10.53 13.02
CA PHE A 53 -3.57 11.51 11.96
C PHE A 53 -2.23 12.24 11.78
N GLU A 54 -1.40 11.71 10.89
CA GLU A 54 -0.07 12.23 10.57
C GLU A 54 0.03 12.46 9.07
N PRO A 55 0.85 13.41 8.59
CA PRO A 55 1.10 13.58 7.17
C PRO A 55 1.62 12.29 6.54
N ALA A 56 1.01 11.85 5.44
CA ALA A 56 1.53 10.74 4.65
C ALA A 56 2.86 11.13 3.99
N SER A 57 3.80 10.18 3.95
CA SER A 57 5.03 10.36 3.17
C SER A 57 4.72 10.09 1.69
N ILE A 58 4.92 11.11 0.85
CA ILE A 58 4.82 10.98 -0.60
C ILE A 58 6.07 10.27 -1.12
N VAL A 59 5.86 9.22 -1.91
CA VAL A 59 6.94 8.48 -2.56
C VAL A 59 7.09 8.97 -3.98
N GLN A 60 8.31 9.37 -4.34
CA GLN A 60 8.72 9.61 -5.72
C GLN A 60 9.51 8.41 -6.21
N GLN A 61 8.90 7.60 -7.07
CA GLN A 61 9.45 6.35 -7.58
C GLN A 61 9.86 6.51 -9.05
N ALA A 62 11.13 6.20 -9.35
CA ALA A 62 11.58 5.99 -10.72
C ALA A 62 11.23 4.56 -11.14
N LEU A 63 10.46 4.39 -12.21
CA LEU A 63 10.01 3.09 -12.70
C LEU A 63 10.82 2.55 -13.87
N GLY A 64 11.90 3.25 -14.25
CA GLY A 64 12.76 2.91 -15.39
C GLY A 64 12.51 3.81 -16.59
N ASN A 65 13.08 3.43 -17.73
CA ASN A 65 13.01 4.17 -18.98
C ASN A 65 12.23 3.37 -20.02
N GLY A 66 11.53 4.06 -20.92
CA GLY A 66 10.91 3.44 -22.09
C GLY A 66 11.95 2.90 -23.08
N ASP A 67 11.47 2.02 -23.96
CA ASP A 67 12.24 1.31 -24.99
C ASP A 67 11.45 1.17 -26.31
N ASP A 68 10.42 2.00 -26.51
CA ASP A 68 9.47 1.94 -27.63
C ASP A 68 8.60 0.66 -27.68
N VAL A 69 8.69 -0.23 -26.67
CA VAL A 69 7.91 -1.49 -26.59
C VAL A 69 7.10 -1.60 -25.29
N GLU A 70 7.72 -1.30 -24.16
CA GLU A 70 7.13 -1.43 -22.84
C GLU A 70 6.01 -0.40 -22.61
N THR A 71 4.92 -0.91 -22.05
CA THR A 71 3.70 -0.16 -21.73
C THR A 71 3.39 -0.16 -20.24
N LYS A 72 4.04 -1.01 -19.44
CA LYS A 72 3.72 -1.28 -18.05
C LYS A 72 4.93 -0.97 -17.18
N PHE A 73 4.73 -0.08 -16.23
CA PHE A 73 5.77 0.42 -15.36
C PHE A 73 5.36 0.20 -13.90
N GLY A 74 6.21 -0.51 -13.15
CA GLY A 74 5.92 -0.98 -11.80
C GLY A 74 6.84 -2.15 -11.39
N PRO A 75 6.57 -2.81 -10.26
CA PRO A 75 5.45 -2.55 -9.37
C PRO A 75 5.62 -1.24 -8.59
N LEU A 76 4.50 -0.59 -8.28
CA LEU A 76 4.48 0.56 -7.38
C LEU A 76 4.82 0.11 -5.96
N ASP A 77 5.77 0.79 -5.33
CA ASP A 77 6.20 0.53 -3.96
C ASP A 77 5.98 1.76 -3.10
N ASN A 78 4.92 1.75 -2.30
CA ASN A 78 4.55 2.86 -1.43
C ASN A 78 5.23 2.84 -0.05
N GLY A 79 6.01 1.80 0.26
CA GLY A 79 6.62 1.62 1.58
C GLY A 79 5.64 1.38 2.74
N ASP A 80 4.33 1.24 2.47
CA ASP A 80 3.31 1.00 3.49
C ASP A 80 2.75 -0.42 3.38
N THR A 81 3.15 -1.28 4.31
CA THR A 81 2.77 -2.70 4.36
C THR A 81 1.31 -2.93 4.74
N PHE A 82 0.66 -1.97 5.38
CA PHE A 82 -0.73 -2.09 5.85
C PHE A 82 -1.74 -1.50 4.87
N ASN A 83 -1.32 -0.51 4.08
CA ASN A 83 -2.12 0.08 3.01
C ASN A 83 -1.33 0.11 1.70
N PRO A 84 -0.90 -1.05 1.15
CA PRO A 84 -0.03 -1.09 -0.04
C PRO A 84 -0.76 -0.67 -1.33
N THR A 85 -2.08 -0.80 -1.34
CA THR A 85 -2.89 -0.63 -2.55
C THR A 85 -3.14 0.86 -2.83
N PRO A 86 -2.79 1.38 -4.02
CA PRO A 86 -3.28 2.68 -4.46
C PRO A 86 -4.80 2.62 -4.65
N ALA A 87 -5.53 3.61 -4.13
CA ALA A 87 -6.98 3.62 -4.15
C ALA A 87 -7.54 3.96 -5.55
N ALA A 88 -6.85 4.81 -6.32
CA ALA A 88 -7.25 5.17 -7.68
C ALA A 88 -6.08 5.72 -8.49
N ALA A 89 -6.15 5.62 -9.82
CA ALA A 89 -5.15 6.21 -10.72
C ALA A 89 -5.04 7.74 -10.53
N GLN A 90 -6.15 8.41 -10.24
CA GLN A 90 -6.22 9.85 -10.02
C GLN A 90 -5.42 10.32 -8.79
N ASN A 91 -5.06 9.41 -7.88
CA ASN A 91 -4.27 9.73 -6.69
C ASN A 91 -2.76 9.69 -6.96
N LEU A 92 -2.35 9.55 -8.22
CA LEU A 92 -0.95 9.49 -8.64
C LEU A 92 -0.65 10.65 -9.58
N ILE A 93 0.55 11.22 -9.43
CA ILE A 93 1.15 12.09 -10.43
C ILE A 93 2.12 11.24 -11.23
N VAL A 94 1.83 11.03 -12.51
CA VAL A 94 2.68 10.25 -13.42
C VAL A 94 3.33 11.17 -14.42
N LEU A 95 4.64 11.07 -14.56
CA LEU A 95 5.46 11.83 -15.48
C LEU A 95 6.17 10.87 -16.44
N ILE A 96 6.12 11.17 -17.73
CA ILE A 96 7.08 10.66 -18.71
C ILE A 96 8.03 11.82 -18.97
N GLU A 97 9.28 11.67 -18.54
CA GLU A 97 10.25 12.77 -18.46
C GLU A 97 9.69 13.92 -17.61
N ASN A 98 9.35 15.05 -18.22
CA ASN A 98 8.77 16.23 -17.57
C ASN A 98 7.29 16.45 -17.94
N VAL A 99 6.68 15.48 -18.65
CA VAL A 99 5.32 15.59 -19.17
C VAL A 99 4.35 14.85 -18.27
N PHE A 100 3.40 15.59 -17.69
CA PHE A 100 2.32 15.04 -16.89
C PHE A 100 1.37 14.18 -17.73
N GLN A 101 1.02 13.02 -17.18
CA GLN A 101 0.13 12.04 -17.80
C GLN A 101 -1.21 12.04 -17.08
N LEU A 102 -2.30 12.11 -17.83
CA LEU A 102 -3.66 12.12 -17.29
C LEU A 102 -4.12 10.70 -16.95
N ALA A 103 -4.58 10.48 -15.72
CA ALA A 103 -5.20 9.23 -15.31
C ALA A 103 -6.42 8.90 -16.18
N THR A 104 -6.65 7.62 -16.47
CA THR A 104 -7.70 7.05 -17.33
C THR A 104 -7.67 7.46 -18.81
N THR A 105 -6.87 8.48 -19.17
CA THR A 105 -6.70 8.94 -20.55
C THR A 105 -5.37 8.48 -21.12
N ASN A 106 -4.26 8.79 -20.44
CA ASN A 106 -2.92 8.40 -20.87
C ASN A 106 -2.48 7.07 -20.22
N TYR A 107 -2.96 6.79 -19.01
CA TYR A 107 -2.65 5.54 -18.30
C TYR A 107 -3.83 5.04 -17.46
N VAL A 108 -3.80 3.74 -17.14
CA VAL A 108 -4.66 3.10 -16.14
C VAL A 108 -3.79 2.40 -15.08
N LEU A 109 -4.39 2.06 -13.94
CA LEU A 109 -3.75 1.15 -12.98
C LEU A 109 -4.19 -0.28 -13.26
N GLN A 110 -3.23 -1.21 -13.28
CA GLN A 110 -3.48 -2.64 -13.40
C GLN A 110 -2.81 -3.38 -12.25
N GLN A 111 -3.58 -4.24 -11.57
CA GLN A 111 -3.03 -5.16 -10.59
C GLN A 111 -2.55 -6.43 -11.29
N ASN A 112 -1.36 -6.91 -10.91
CA ASN A 112 -0.78 -8.19 -11.32
C ASN A 112 -0.89 -8.45 -12.84
N PRO A 113 -0.33 -7.57 -13.70
CA PRO A 113 -0.32 -7.83 -15.14
C PRO A 113 0.37 -9.17 -15.45
N PRO A 114 -0.10 -9.92 -16.47
CA PRO A 114 0.49 -11.21 -16.85
C PRO A 114 1.98 -11.07 -17.12
N THR A 115 2.76 -12.07 -16.73
CA THR A 115 4.24 -12.14 -16.90
C THR A 115 5.07 -11.15 -16.10
N TYR A 116 4.47 -10.29 -15.26
CA TYR A 116 5.18 -9.41 -14.33
C TYR A 116 5.09 -9.94 -12.90
N THR A 117 5.97 -9.41 -12.04
CA THR A 117 5.89 -9.61 -10.59
C THR A 117 4.55 -9.10 -10.04
N ALA A 118 4.06 -9.72 -8.97
CA ALA A 118 2.84 -9.28 -8.32
C ALA A 118 3.00 -7.83 -7.78
N GLY A 119 1.98 -7.01 -7.99
CA GLY A 119 1.95 -5.60 -7.60
C GLY A 119 1.02 -4.76 -8.48
N TRP A 120 1.06 -3.45 -8.27
CA TRP A 120 0.31 -2.48 -9.07
C TRP A 120 1.20 -1.81 -10.09
N TYR A 121 0.69 -1.62 -11.30
CA TYR A 121 1.43 -1.05 -12.43
C TYR A 121 0.67 0.12 -13.04
N VAL A 122 1.42 1.13 -13.45
CA VAL A 122 0.94 2.16 -14.39
C VAL A 122 1.02 1.58 -15.79
N VAL A 123 -0.10 1.55 -16.50
CA VAL A 123 -0.20 0.96 -17.85
C VAL A 123 -0.61 2.04 -18.83
N PHE A 124 0.28 2.35 -19.77
CA PHE A 124 0.04 3.32 -20.84
C PHE A 124 -0.67 2.66 -22.03
N GLY A 125 -1.46 3.45 -22.76
CA GLY A 125 -2.11 2.99 -24.00
C GLY A 125 -1.15 2.79 -25.17
N THR A 126 0.03 3.39 -25.11
CA THR A 126 1.10 3.29 -26.11
C THR A 126 2.43 3.10 -25.42
N ALA A 127 3.39 2.47 -26.11
CA ALA A 127 4.72 2.28 -25.56
C ALA A 127 5.40 3.61 -25.23
N VAL A 128 6.17 3.63 -24.15
CA VAL A 128 6.92 4.83 -23.75
C VAL A 128 8.16 4.95 -24.64
N PRO A 129 8.44 6.14 -25.21
CA PRO A 129 9.54 6.26 -26.15
C PRO A 129 10.91 5.92 -25.55
N THR A 130 11.82 5.41 -26.37
CA THR A 130 13.16 4.98 -25.92
C THR A 130 13.87 6.08 -25.12
N GLY A 131 14.38 5.69 -23.95
CA GLY A 131 15.18 6.54 -23.07
C GLY A 131 14.37 7.53 -22.24
N LYS A 132 13.05 7.63 -22.43
CA LYS A 132 12.20 8.53 -21.63
C LYS A 132 11.94 7.93 -20.24
N PRO A 133 12.35 8.58 -19.15
CA PRO A 133 12.16 8.04 -17.81
C PRO A 133 10.69 8.14 -17.39
N VAL A 134 10.17 7.12 -16.72
CA VAL A 134 8.85 7.13 -16.09
C VAL A 134 9.03 7.37 -14.60
N THR A 135 8.45 8.44 -14.08
CA THR A 135 8.48 8.79 -12.65
C THR A 135 7.05 8.92 -12.14
N VAL A 136 6.80 8.35 -10.96
CA VAL A 136 5.50 8.41 -10.29
C VAL A 136 5.67 9.01 -8.91
N LEU A 137 4.85 10.01 -8.60
CA LEU A 137 4.64 10.46 -7.24
C LEU A 137 3.30 9.91 -6.76
N HIS A 138 3.32 9.22 -5.63
CA HIS A 138 2.13 8.56 -5.08
C HIS A 138 2.12 8.63 -3.56
N ASN A 139 1.09 8.03 -2.96
CA ASN A 139 0.73 8.09 -1.55
C ASN A 139 -0.10 9.32 -1.12
N PHE A 140 -0.71 10.02 -2.08
CA PHE A 140 -1.66 11.10 -1.77
C PHE A 140 -2.96 10.60 -1.10
N ASP A 141 -3.14 9.28 -1.02
CA ASP A 141 -4.33 8.58 -0.55
C ASP A 141 -4.06 7.63 0.63
N LYS A 142 -2.93 7.80 1.32
CA LYS A 142 -2.53 6.97 2.46
C LYS A 142 -2.94 7.55 3.81
#